data_AF-A0A7R8UA74-F1
#
_entry.id   AF-A0A7R8UA74-F1
#
_cell.length_a   1.000
_cell.length_b   1.000
_cell.length_c   1.000
_cell.angle_alpha   90.00
_cell.angle_beta   90.00
_cell.angle_gamma   90.00
#
_symmetry.space_group_name_H-M   'P 1'
#
loop_
_entity.id
_entity.type
_entity.pdbx_description
1 polymer ?
#
loop_
_entity_poly.entity_id
_entity_poly.type
_entity_poly.pdbx_seq_one_letter_code
_entity_poly.pdbx_strand_id
1 'polypeptide(L)'
;MPKKKTGQRKKAEKQKLRQKEIRNREVSLADFPCNAPMECEKCQKKQKSRAFCYFCQSLQRLPICAHCGKVKCMLKTGDCVVRHPGVFTTGLGMVGAICDFCEAWVCHGRKCLQSHACTCPLQNAICIECERGVWEHGGRIFKCSFCDGFLCEDDQFEHQASCQVLESENFKCQSCNRLGQYSCLRCKTCYCEDHVRRKGFKYEKNKAIPCPKCNYETSVTKDLSMSTRSHRFGRQAQYGDYDSDEEGAGGYGGYGGYGAYYGSGTNANNDDDEDDEDDEDYDEDDDDDDEEDESEESDAESDANSQDADKGVDEKSSKASTSKN
;
A
#
# COMPACT_ATOMS: atom_id res chain seq x y z
N MET A 1 -36.68 7.09 -30.44
CA MET A 1 -35.93 5.93 -29.88
C MET A 1 -34.44 6.25 -29.87
N PRO A 2 -33.71 6.10 -28.76
CA PRO A 2 -32.26 6.32 -28.76
C PRO A 2 -31.58 5.39 -29.78
N LYS A 3 -30.76 5.94 -30.68
CA LYS A 3 -30.06 5.15 -31.70
C LYS A 3 -29.19 4.08 -31.03
N LYS A 4 -29.24 2.84 -31.53
CA LYS A 4 -28.42 1.72 -31.02
C LYS A 4 -26.94 2.12 -31.10
N LYS A 5 -26.22 2.04 -29.98
CA LYS A 5 -24.78 2.34 -29.93
C LYS A 5 -24.00 1.37 -30.83
N THR A 6 -23.08 1.91 -31.63
CA THR A 6 -22.15 1.13 -32.48
C THR A 6 -21.26 0.23 -31.62
N GLY A 7 -20.73 -0.85 -32.21
CA GLY A 7 -19.81 -1.78 -31.53
C GLY A 7 -18.57 -1.07 -30.96
N GLN A 8 -18.01 -0.12 -31.71
CA GLN A 8 -16.89 0.73 -31.27
C GLN A 8 -17.25 1.57 -30.05
N ARG A 9 -18.43 2.22 -30.04
CA ARG A 9 -18.89 3.03 -28.90
C ARG A 9 -19.12 2.19 -27.64
N LYS A 10 -19.59 0.95 -27.78
CA LYS A 10 -19.72 -0.01 -26.65
C LYS A 10 -18.35 -0.44 -26.12
N LYS A 11 -17.37 -0.68 -26.99
CA LYS A 11 -15.99 -1.04 -26.59
C LYS A 11 -15.33 0.12 -25.83
N ALA A 12 -15.45 1.34 -26.34
CA ALA A 12 -14.94 2.55 -25.69
C ALA A 12 -15.57 2.80 -24.31
N GLU A 13 -16.89 2.63 -24.17
CA GLU A 13 -17.55 2.76 -22.86
C GLU A 13 -17.10 1.67 -21.86
N LYS A 14 -16.96 0.42 -22.32
CA LYS A 14 -16.46 -0.68 -21.48
C LYS A 14 -15.02 -0.45 -21.03
N GLN A 15 -14.17 0.06 -21.92
CA GLN A 15 -12.79 0.42 -21.60
C GLN A 15 -12.74 1.59 -20.61
N LYS A 16 -13.58 2.61 -20.79
CA LYS A 16 -13.70 3.75 -19.85
C LYS A 16 -14.20 3.30 -18.47
N LEU A 17 -15.14 2.37 -18.40
CA LEU A 17 -15.59 1.76 -17.15
C LEU A 17 -14.45 0.98 -16.48
N ARG A 18 -13.73 0.15 -17.22
CA ARG A 18 -12.56 -0.58 -16.70
C ARG A 18 -11.47 0.37 -16.20
N GLN A 19 -11.18 1.46 -16.91
CA GLN A 19 -10.22 2.48 -16.47
C GLN A 19 -10.69 3.22 -15.21
N LYS A 20 -12.00 3.46 -15.04
CA LYS A 20 -12.56 4.01 -13.81
C LYS A 20 -12.41 3.03 -12.64
N GLU A 21 -12.67 1.74 -12.86
CA GLU A 21 -12.48 0.69 -11.86
C GLU A 21 -11.02 0.58 -11.43
N ILE A 22 -10.07 0.62 -12.38
CA ILE A 22 -8.63 0.62 -12.09
C ILE A 22 -8.24 1.86 -11.27
N ARG A 23 -8.77 3.04 -11.63
CA ARG A 23 -8.48 4.29 -10.91
C ARG A 23 -9.07 4.32 -9.50
N ASN A 24 -10.20 3.64 -9.29
CA ASN A 24 -10.86 3.54 -7.99
C ASN A 24 -10.35 2.36 -7.15
N ARG A 25 -9.35 1.61 -7.63
CA ARG A 25 -8.74 0.54 -6.85
C ARG A 25 -8.07 1.15 -5.62
N GLU A 26 -8.23 0.49 -4.48
CA GLU A 26 -7.46 0.82 -3.29
C GLU A 26 -5.98 0.53 -3.54
N VAL A 27 -5.17 1.58 -3.39
CA VAL A 27 -3.72 1.54 -3.55
C VAL A 27 -3.11 1.22 -2.20
N SER A 28 -2.13 0.31 -2.16
CA SER A 28 -1.46 -0.03 -0.91
C SER A 28 -0.64 1.18 -0.43
N LEU A 29 -0.44 1.31 0.89
CA LEU A 29 0.36 2.41 1.43
C LEU A 29 1.79 2.44 0.84
N ALA A 30 2.35 1.28 0.49
CA ALA A 30 3.70 1.15 -0.06
C ALA A 30 3.83 1.74 -1.47
N ASP A 31 2.75 1.74 -2.25
CA ASP A 31 2.76 2.22 -3.65
C ASP A 31 2.59 3.74 -3.76
N PHE A 32 2.25 4.42 -2.66
CA PHE A 32 2.11 5.87 -2.68
C PHE A 32 3.49 6.55 -2.76
N PRO A 33 3.66 7.58 -3.62
CA PRO A 33 4.95 8.27 -3.75
C PRO A 33 5.44 8.91 -2.44
N CYS A 34 4.52 9.31 -1.55
CA CYS A 34 4.86 9.84 -0.23
C CYS A 34 5.44 8.80 0.73
N ASN A 35 5.34 7.50 0.42
CA ASN A 35 5.89 6.41 1.22
C ASN A 35 6.85 5.52 0.42
N ALA A 36 7.30 5.99 -0.74
CA ALA A 36 8.35 5.36 -1.53
C ALA A 36 9.66 5.31 -0.70
N PRO A 37 10.51 4.28 -0.87
CA PRO A 37 11.83 4.28 -0.28
C PRO A 37 12.68 5.39 -0.88
N MET A 38 13.52 6.01 -0.07
CA MET A 38 14.56 6.95 -0.52
C MET A 38 15.87 6.63 0.21
N GLU A 39 16.98 6.88 -0.45
CA GLU A 39 18.31 6.84 0.15
C GLU A 39 18.88 8.24 0.18
N CYS A 40 19.38 8.65 1.35
CA CYS A 40 19.96 9.98 1.51
C CYS A 40 21.32 10.07 0.81
N GLU A 41 21.48 11.02 -0.11
CA GLU A 41 22.76 11.24 -0.83
C GLU A 41 23.93 11.60 0.11
N LYS A 42 23.64 12.22 1.27
CA LYS A 42 24.68 12.69 2.20
C LYS A 42 25.15 11.62 3.19
N CYS A 43 24.23 10.81 3.72
CA CYS A 43 24.54 9.84 4.77
C CYS A 43 24.22 8.39 4.40
N GLN A 44 23.75 8.13 3.18
CA GLN A 44 23.46 6.80 2.61
C GLN A 44 22.49 5.95 3.43
N LYS A 45 21.75 6.57 4.35
CA LYS A 45 20.73 5.89 5.15
C LYS A 45 19.44 5.79 4.35
N LYS A 46 18.84 4.61 4.36
CA LYS A 46 17.53 4.34 3.78
C LYS A 46 16.44 4.87 4.71
N GLN A 47 15.47 5.57 4.14
CA GLN A 47 14.30 6.12 4.83
C GLN A 47 13.11 6.17 3.87
N LYS A 48 11.95 6.63 4.32
CA LYS A 48 10.81 6.90 3.44
C LYS A 48 10.95 8.28 2.79
N SER A 49 10.32 8.47 1.63
CA SER A 49 10.31 9.72 0.85
C SER A 49 9.82 10.89 1.69
N ARG A 50 10.72 11.78 2.08
CA ARG A 50 10.48 12.87 3.03
C ARG A 50 11.21 14.12 2.57
N ALA A 51 10.77 15.26 3.09
CA ALA A 51 11.30 16.54 2.69
C ALA A 51 12.77 16.69 3.08
N PHE A 52 13.11 16.13 4.24
CA PHE A 52 14.44 16.15 4.82
C PHE A 52 14.84 14.73 5.23
N CYS A 53 16.15 14.48 5.31
CA CYS A 53 16.64 13.29 5.96
C CYS A 53 16.47 13.38 7.48
N TYR A 54 15.75 12.45 8.09
CA TYR A 54 15.58 12.44 9.54
C TYR A 54 16.88 12.19 10.31
N PHE A 55 17.89 11.57 9.66
CA PHE A 55 19.17 11.27 10.30
C PHE A 55 20.17 12.42 10.28
N CYS A 56 20.25 13.15 9.16
CA CYS A 56 21.27 14.20 8.97
C CYS A 56 20.71 15.55 8.53
N GLN A 57 19.38 15.67 8.47
CA GLN A 57 18.63 16.89 8.11
C GLN A 57 18.97 17.47 6.73
N SER A 58 19.63 16.69 5.87
CA SER A 58 19.94 17.11 4.50
C SER A 58 18.69 17.09 3.62
N LEU A 59 18.67 17.99 2.65
CA LEU A 59 17.69 17.99 1.56
C LEU A 59 18.16 17.03 0.46
N GLN A 60 17.24 16.24 -0.09
CA GLN A 60 17.52 15.41 -1.25
C GLN A 60 17.68 16.29 -2.50
N ARG A 61 18.74 16.07 -3.28
CA ARG A 61 18.98 16.83 -4.52
C ARG A 61 17.89 16.61 -5.56
N LEU A 62 17.41 15.37 -5.67
CA LEU A 62 16.33 14.97 -6.58
C LEU A 62 15.10 14.49 -5.79
N PRO A 63 14.26 15.41 -5.26
CA PRO A 63 13.07 15.03 -4.52
C PRO A 63 11.98 14.48 -5.45
N ILE A 64 11.26 13.48 -4.96
CA ILE A 64 10.11 12.89 -5.66
C ILE A 64 8.84 13.57 -5.13
N CYS A 65 7.95 13.98 -6.04
CA CYS A 65 6.65 14.52 -5.62
C CYS A 65 5.80 13.45 -4.92
N ALA A 66 5.37 13.72 -3.69
CA ALA A 66 4.54 12.88 -2.84
C ALA A 66 3.15 12.54 -3.42
N HIS A 67 2.65 13.34 -4.37
CA HIS A 67 1.35 13.12 -5.02
C HIS A 67 1.46 12.41 -6.37
N CYS A 68 2.34 12.90 -7.25
CA CYS A 68 2.40 12.41 -8.64
C CYS A 68 3.63 11.54 -8.96
N GLY A 69 4.56 11.38 -8.01
CA GLY A 69 5.77 10.55 -8.20
C GLY A 69 6.80 11.11 -9.19
N LYS A 70 6.58 12.31 -9.74
CA LYS A 70 7.51 12.91 -10.70
C LYS A 70 8.74 13.49 -9.99
N VAL A 71 9.90 13.31 -10.62
CA VAL A 71 11.21 13.90 -10.25
C VAL A 71 11.59 15.09 -11.15
N LYS A 72 10.84 15.30 -12.24
CA LYS A 72 10.99 16.45 -13.17
C LYS A 72 9.61 17.01 -13.55
N CYS A 73 9.36 18.33 -13.45
CA CYS A 73 8.17 18.96 -14.08
C CYS A 73 8.49 19.22 -15.56
N MET A 74 7.77 18.52 -16.43
CA MET A 74 7.78 18.76 -17.87
C MET A 74 6.73 19.81 -18.23
N LEU A 75 7.09 20.78 -19.07
CA LEU A 75 6.20 21.86 -19.50
C LEU A 75 4.93 21.35 -20.21
N LYS A 76 4.99 20.20 -20.90
CA LYS A 76 3.87 19.61 -21.69
C LYS A 76 2.54 19.52 -20.91
N THR A 77 2.58 19.42 -19.57
CA THR A 77 1.35 19.32 -18.76
C THR A 77 0.71 20.64 -18.34
N GLY A 78 1.37 21.80 -18.52
CA GLY A 78 0.78 23.15 -18.35
C GLY A 78 0.21 23.55 -16.98
N ASP A 79 0.09 22.61 -16.03
CA ASP A 79 -0.58 22.79 -14.73
C ASP A 79 0.37 23.23 -13.59
N CYS A 80 1.62 23.61 -13.92
CA CYS A 80 2.62 24.06 -12.94
C CYS A 80 2.32 25.54 -12.54
N VAL A 81 2.15 25.81 -11.23
CA VAL A 81 1.81 27.14 -10.66
C VAL A 81 2.93 28.15 -10.91
N VAL A 82 4.18 27.68 -10.84
CA VAL A 82 5.37 28.42 -11.28
C VAL A 82 5.66 27.98 -12.71
N ARG A 83 5.64 28.93 -13.65
CA ARG A 83 5.93 28.66 -15.07
C ARG A 83 7.44 28.59 -15.29
N HIS A 84 7.88 27.59 -16.05
CA HIS A 84 9.29 27.38 -16.44
C HIS A 84 9.41 27.16 -17.95
N PRO A 85 9.29 28.23 -18.76
CA PRO A 85 9.29 28.11 -20.21
C PRO A 85 10.63 27.58 -20.72
N GLY A 86 10.59 26.57 -21.58
CA GLY A 86 11.77 26.05 -22.29
C GLY A 86 12.76 25.23 -21.47
N VAL A 87 12.49 24.96 -20.18
CA VAL A 87 13.41 24.21 -19.31
C VAL A 87 12.65 23.20 -18.45
N PHE A 88 13.16 21.97 -18.34
CA PHE A 88 12.66 21.02 -17.36
C PHE A 88 13.10 21.43 -15.97
N THR A 89 12.13 21.64 -15.09
CA THR A 89 12.45 21.99 -13.70
C THR A 89 12.64 20.72 -12.89
N THR A 90 13.80 20.61 -12.23
CA THR A 90 14.21 19.51 -11.36
C THR A 90 14.62 20.04 -9.99
N GLY A 91 14.86 19.14 -9.04
CA GLY A 91 15.41 19.49 -7.73
C GLY A 91 14.48 20.38 -6.88
N LEU A 92 15.03 21.42 -6.27
CA LEU A 92 14.25 22.36 -5.46
C LEU A 92 13.41 23.33 -6.29
N GLY A 93 13.69 23.51 -7.59
CA GLY A 93 12.90 24.40 -8.44
C GLY A 93 11.46 23.90 -8.69
N MET A 94 11.25 22.58 -8.60
CA MET A 94 9.93 21.95 -8.84
C MET A 94 9.08 21.84 -7.58
N VAL A 95 9.68 22.14 -6.43
CA VAL A 95 9.04 22.06 -5.12
C VAL A 95 8.02 23.18 -4.96
N GLY A 96 6.81 22.82 -4.53
CA GLY A 96 5.74 23.79 -4.27
C GLY A 96 5.37 23.92 -2.79
N ALA A 97 5.29 22.80 -2.06
CA ALA A 97 4.94 22.78 -0.65
C ALA A 97 5.44 21.49 0.05
N ILE A 98 5.50 21.51 1.38
CA ILE A 98 5.63 20.31 2.21
C ILE A 98 4.24 19.97 2.76
N CYS A 99 3.89 18.69 2.78
CA CYS A 99 2.65 18.23 3.38
C CYS A 99 2.80 18.02 4.90
N ASP A 100 1.92 18.63 5.71
CA ASP A 100 1.97 18.50 7.17
C ASP A 100 1.72 17.07 7.68
N PHE A 101 1.04 16.24 6.89
CA PHE A 101 0.70 14.86 7.29
C PHE A 101 1.83 13.86 7.02
N CYS A 102 2.43 13.90 5.83
CA CYS A 102 3.44 12.94 5.42
C CYS A 102 4.87 13.51 5.42
N GLU A 103 5.03 14.81 5.68
CA GLU A 103 6.31 15.54 5.64
C GLU A 103 7.09 15.33 4.32
N ALA A 104 6.39 15.02 3.24
CA ALA A 104 7.01 14.83 1.93
C ALA A 104 6.78 16.06 1.04
N TRP A 105 7.71 16.30 0.13
CA TRP A 105 7.61 17.38 -0.83
C TRP A 105 6.48 17.12 -1.85
N VAL A 106 5.72 18.17 -2.15
CA VAL A 106 4.71 18.20 -3.20
C VAL A 106 5.18 19.18 -4.27
N CYS A 107 5.13 18.78 -5.54
CA CYS A 107 5.53 19.66 -6.63
C CYS A 107 4.56 20.83 -6.79
N HIS A 108 5.01 21.89 -7.46
CA HIS A 108 4.21 23.08 -7.75
C HIS A 108 3.05 22.86 -8.74
N GLY A 109 2.71 21.63 -9.10
CA GLY A 109 1.55 21.32 -9.94
C GLY A 109 0.27 21.68 -9.18
N ARG A 110 -0.62 22.47 -9.80
CA ARG A 110 -1.86 22.95 -9.18
C ARG A 110 -2.70 21.78 -8.67
N LYS A 111 -2.87 20.72 -9.47
CA LYS A 111 -3.53 19.49 -9.02
C LYS A 111 -2.89 18.88 -7.77
N CYS A 112 -1.55 18.79 -7.74
CA CYS A 112 -0.83 18.17 -6.62
C CYS A 112 -1.02 18.99 -5.34
N LEU A 113 -0.84 20.31 -5.41
CA LEU A 113 -1.03 21.21 -4.27
C LEU A 113 -2.47 21.22 -3.74
N GLN A 114 -3.47 21.23 -4.63
CA GLN A 114 -4.87 21.31 -4.23
C GLN A 114 -5.41 20.00 -3.63
N SER A 115 -4.91 18.85 -4.08
CA SER A 115 -5.50 17.55 -3.73
C SER A 115 -4.69 16.76 -2.70
N HIS A 116 -3.37 16.92 -2.64
CA HIS A 116 -2.54 16.04 -1.82
C HIS A 116 -2.90 16.11 -0.34
N ALA A 117 -3.07 17.29 0.23
CA ALA A 117 -3.44 17.45 1.63
C ALA A 117 -4.76 16.74 1.95
N CYS A 118 -5.74 16.76 1.04
CA CYS A 118 -7.06 16.14 1.23
C CYS A 118 -7.07 14.62 1.05
N THR A 119 -6.13 14.06 0.29
CA THR A 119 -6.05 12.63 0.00
C THR A 119 -4.77 11.99 0.51
N CYS A 120 -4.06 12.62 1.44
CA CYS A 120 -2.79 12.11 1.92
C CYS A 120 -3.03 10.81 2.68
N PRO A 121 -2.37 9.70 2.32
CA PRO A 121 -2.61 8.40 2.94
C PRO A 121 -2.14 8.34 4.40
N LEU A 122 -1.37 9.35 4.86
CA LEU A 122 -0.85 9.46 6.22
C LEU A 122 -1.59 10.49 7.09
N GLN A 123 -2.74 11.02 6.67
CA GLN A 123 -3.53 11.99 7.47
C GLN A 123 -3.81 11.55 8.90
N ASN A 124 -4.14 10.27 9.08
CA ASN A 124 -4.50 9.67 10.37
C ASN A 124 -3.47 8.61 10.78
N ALA A 125 -2.21 8.77 10.35
CA ALA A 125 -1.15 7.83 10.62
C ALA A 125 -0.59 8.03 12.04
N ILE A 126 -1.17 7.30 12.97
CA ILE A 126 -0.70 7.17 14.35
C ILE A 126 -0.47 5.68 14.61
N CYS A 127 0.70 5.32 15.13
CA CYS A 127 0.98 3.93 15.49
C CYS A 127 -0.02 3.48 16.56
N ILE A 128 -0.69 2.35 16.34
CA ILE A 128 -1.68 1.84 17.30
C ILE A 128 -1.07 1.22 18.56
N GLU A 129 0.24 0.92 18.56
CA GLU A 129 0.94 0.33 19.70
C GLU A 129 1.62 1.38 20.57
N CYS A 130 2.42 2.27 19.96
CA CYS A 130 3.15 3.30 20.70
C CYS A 130 2.51 4.70 20.65
N GLU A 131 1.34 4.86 20.02
CA GLU A 131 0.56 6.11 19.94
C GLU A 131 1.28 7.32 19.33
N ARG A 132 2.44 7.08 18.73
CA ARG A 132 3.30 8.09 18.12
C ARG A 132 2.98 8.33 16.65
N GLY A 133 3.21 9.55 16.20
CA GLY A 133 2.89 10.03 14.84
C GLY A 133 4.03 9.86 13.84
N VAL A 134 3.76 10.20 12.56
CA VAL A 134 4.75 10.14 11.45
C VAL A 134 6.05 10.89 11.77
N TRP A 135 5.92 12.02 12.45
CA TRP A 135 7.01 12.94 12.80
C TRP A 135 8.04 12.30 13.75
N GLU A 136 7.56 11.50 14.71
CA GLU A 136 8.38 10.94 15.78
C GLU A 136 9.17 9.70 15.33
N HIS A 137 8.68 9.00 14.29
CA HIS A 137 9.28 7.76 13.77
C HIS A 137 10.20 7.97 12.57
N GLY A 138 10.38 9.21 12.12
CA GLY A 138 11.10 9.49 10.90
C GLY A 138 10.38 8.99 9.65
N GLY A 139 9.05 9.01 9.65
CA GLY A 139 8.25 8.69 8.48
C GLY A 139 8.05 7.21 8.15
N ARG A 140 8.64 6.29 8.92
CA ARG A 140 8.57 4.84 8.63
C ARG A 140 7.29 4.26 9.22
N ILE A 141 6.20 4.40 8.46
CA ILE A 141 4.87 3.91 8.82
C ILE A 141 4.38 2.86 7.81
N PHE A 142 3.78 1.81 8.35
CA PHE A 142 3.22 0.66 7.65
C PHE A 142 1.74 0.49 8.00
N LYS A 143 1.01 -0.28 7.18
CA LYS A 143 -0.35 -0.73 7.52
C LYS A 143 -0.33 -2.23 7.76
N CYS A 144 -0.99 -2.67 8.82
CA CYS A 144 -1.20 -4.08 9.08
C CYS A 144 -2.16 -4.69 8.04
N SER A 145 -1.77 -5.79 7.40
CA SER A 145 -2.61 -6.51 6.43
C SER A 145 -3.88 -7.13 7.03
N PHE A 146 -3.97 -7.22 8.36
CA PHE A 146 -5.09 -7.87 9.05
C PHE A 146 -6.10 -6.85 9.60
N CYS A 147 -5.64 -5.78 10.23
CA CYS A 147 -6.50 -4.79 10.90
C CYS A 147 -6.51 -3.40 10.24
N ASP A 148 -5.72 -3.17 9.19
CA ASP A 148 -5.50 -1.85 8.56
C ASP A 148 -5.01 -0.74 9.51
N GLY A 149 -4.54 -1.12 10.71
CA GLY A 149 -3.92 -0.22 11.66
C GLY A 149 -2.57 0.29 11.17
N PHE A 150 -2.27 1.55 11.49
CA PHE A 150 -0.95 2.11 11.23
C PHE A 150 0.04 1.63 12.29
N LEU A 151 1.25 1.27 11.85
CA LEU A 151 2.31 0.73 12.69
C LEU A 151 3.62 1.41 12.33
N CYS A 152 4.46 1.69 13.33
CA CYS A 152 5.83 2.08 13.08
C CYS A 152 6.67 0.86 12.69
N GLU A 153 7.89 1.09 12.20
CA GLU A 153 8.80 0.01 11.82
C GLU A 153 9.14 -0.95 12.96
N ASP A 154 9.25 -0.43 14.18
CA ASP A 154 9.60 -1.20 15.36
C ASP A 154 8.45 -2.14 15.75
N ASP A 155 7.20 -1.65 15.69
CA ASP A 155 6.01 -2.38 16.13
C ASP A 155 5.42 -3.28 15.02
N GLN A 156 5.84 -3.10 13.75
CA GLN A 156 5.17 -3.76 12.63
C GLN A 156 5.16 -5.28 12.73
N PHE A 157 6.28 -5.88 13.16
CA PHE A 157 6.47 -7.33 13.16
C PHE A 157 5.77 -7.97 14.36
N GLU A 158 5.90 -7.36 15.53
CA GLU A 158 5.26 -7.84 16.76
C GLU A 158 3.73 -7.75 16.65
N HIS A 159 3.21 -6.65 16.10
CA HIS A 159 1.79 -6.51 15.85
C HIS A 159 1.31 -7.50 14.78
N GLN A 160 1.99 -7.64 13.63
CA GLN A 160 1.55 -8.58 12.59
C GLN A 160 1.53 -10.04 13.08
N ALA A 161 2.49 -10.43 13.92
CA ALA A 161 2.53 -11.77 14.50
C ALA A 161 1.33 -12.07 15.40
N SER A 162 0.88 -11.09 16.19
CA SER A 162 -0.22 -11.24 17.14
C SER A 162 -1.59 -10.87 16.58
N CYS A 163 -1.67 -10.03 15.55
CA CYS A 163 -2.91 -9.43 15.09
C CYS A 163 -3.88 -10.39 14.40
N GLN A 164 -3.43 -11.52 13.87
CA GLN A 164 -4.36 -12.55 13.38
C GLN A 164 -5.09 -13.29 14.53
N VAL A 165 -4.58 -13.19 15.76
CA VAL A 165 -5.13 -13.87 16.93
C VAL A 165 -6.24 -13.02 17.56
N LEU A 166 -7.33 -13.68 17.93
CA LEU A 166 -8.39 -13.09 18.74
C LEU A 166 -8.13 -13.45 20.19
N GLU A 167 -7.99 -12.45 21.05
CA GLU A 167 -7.74 -12.65 22.49
C GLU A 167 -8.96 -13.21 23.22
N SER A 168 -10.16 -13.09 22.64
CA SER A 168 -11.39 -13.59 23.27
C SER A 168 -11.49 -15.11 23.13
N GLU A 169 -11.13 -15.85 24.18
CA GLU A 169 -11.26 -17.32 24.27
C GLU A 169 -12.69 -17.82 24.03
N ASN A 170 -13.69 -16.97 24.29
CA ASN A 170 -15.08 -17.39 24.27
C ASN A 170 -15.70 -17.45 22.86
N PHE A 171 -15.11 -16.81 21.84
CA PHE A 171 -15.67 -16.69 20.47
C PHE A 171 -17.17 -16.34 20.41
N LYS A 172 -17.66 -15.65 21.45
CA LYS A 172 -19.08 -15.29 21.58
C LYS A 172 -19.36 -14.05 20.75
N CYS A 173 -20.53 -14.05 20.13
CA CYS A 173 -21.08 -12.89 19.47
C CYS A 173 -21.27 -11.77 20.48
N GLN A 174 -20.69 -10.59 20.19
CA GLN A 174 -20.78 -9.41 21.04
C GLN A 174 -22.22 -9.02 21.41
N SER A 175 -23.21 -9.38 20.58
CA SER A 175 -24.60 -8.92 20.71
C SER A 175 -25.58 -9.97 21.27
N CYS A 176 -25.34 -11.29 21.13
CA CYS A 176 -26.25 -12.33 21.67
C CYS A 176 -25.57 -13.44 22.47
N ASN A 177 -24.26 -13.33 22.76
CA ASN A 177 -23.49 -14.35 23.48
C ASN A 177 -23.52 -15.79 22.91
N ARG A 178 -24.12 -16.01 21.74
CA ARG A 178 -24.03 -17.25 20.95
C ARG A 178 -22.67 -17.34 20.26
N LEU A 179 -22.26 -18.51 19.76
CA LEU A 179 -21.02 -18.63 19.00
C LEU A 179 -21.02 -17.70 17.77
N GLY A 180 -19.94 -16.91 17.63
CA GLY A 180 -19.70 -16.05 16.49
C GLY A 180 -19.11 -16.84 15.32
N GLN A 181 -19.62 -16.59 14.12
CA GLN A 181 -19.13 -17.20 12.88
C GLN A 181 -18.24 -16.26 12.06
N TYR A 182 -18.36 -14.95 12.33
CA TYR A 182 -17.60 -13.89 11.67
C TYR A 182 -16.80 -13.12 12.70
N SER A 183 -15.54 -12.85 12.40
CA SER A 183 -14.64 -12.12 13.27
C SER A 183 -14.12 -10.88 12.56
N CYS A 184 -14.09 -9.75 13.28
CA CYS A 184 -13.46 -8.53 12.80
C CYS A 184 -12.06 -8.42 13.42
N LEU A 185 -11.01 -8.53 12.62
CA LEU A 185 -9.62 -8.42 13.09
C LEU A 185 -9.23 -7.00 13.54
N ARG A 186 -9.95 -5.99 13.06
CA ARG A 186 -9.77 -4.60 13.50
C ARG A 186 -10.41 -4.28 14.85
N CYS A 187 -11.57 -4.86 15.14
CA CYS A 187 -12.24 -4.67 16.44
C CYS A 187 -11.93 -5.75 17.46
N LYS A 188 -11.31 -6.87 17.03
CA LYS A 188 -11.12 -8.09 17.84
C LYS A 188 -12.43 -8.64 18.42
N THR A 189 -13.53 -8.51 17.68
CA THR A 189 -14.87 -8.94 18.10
C THR A 189 -15.46 -9.96 17.15
N CYS A 190 -16.22 -10.92 17.70
CA CYS A 190 -16.95 -11.93 16.93
C CYS A 190 -18.45 -11.58 16.83
N TYR A 191 -19.10 -12.01 15.74
CA TYR A 191 -20.52 -11.83 15.45
C TYR A 191 -21.15 -13.11 14.89
N CYS A 192 -22.41 -13.37 15.21
CA CYS A 192 -23.21 -14.41 14.53
C CYS A 192 -23.75 -13.88 13.19
N GLU A 193 -24.27 -14.77 12.33
CA GLU A 193 -24.87 -14.41 11.03
C GLU A 193 -25.90 -13.28 11.11
N ASP A 194 -26.76 -13.32 12.14
CA ASP A 194 -27.82 -12.33 12.32
C ASP A 194 -27.30 -10.95 12.74
N HIS A 195 -26.18 -10.90 13.48
CA HIS A 195 -25.65 -9.66 14.04
C HIS A 195 -24.53 -9.04 13.22
N VAL A 196 -23.89 -9.80 12.33
CA VAL A 196 -22.98 -9.23 11.34
C VAL A 196 -23.75 -8.59 10.17
N ARG A 197 -24.94 -9.13 9.83
CA ARG A 197 -25.77 -8.63 8.72
C ARG A 197 -26.73 -7.55 9.21
N ARG A 198 -26.69 -6.36 8.59
CA ARG A 198 -27.71 -5.33 8.77
C ARG A 198 -29.00 -5.77 8.08
N LYS A 199 -30.13 -5.75 8.81
CA LYS A 199 -31.45 -6.06 8.27
C LYS A 199 -31.78 -5.11 7.10
N GLY A 200 -32.22 -5.66 5.97
CA GLY A 200 -32.61 -4.88 4.78
C GLY A 200 -31.49 -4.55 3.80
N PHE A 201 -30.23 -4.91 4.08
CA PHE A 201 -29.12 -4.73 3.15
C PHE A 201 -28.87 -5.99 2.32
N LYS A 202 -28.77 -5.85 1.00
CA LYS A 202 -28.46 -6.96 0.09
C LYS A 202 -26.96 -7.14 0.00
N TYR A 203 -26.45 -8.19 0.63
CA TYR A 203 -25.04 -8.56 0.53
C TYR A 203 -24.80 -9.35 -0.77
N GLU A 204 -23.73 -9.01 -1.48
CA GLU A 204 -23.29 -9.79 -2.63
C GLU A 204 -22.67 -11.11 -2.18
N LYS A 205 -23.00 -12.20 -2.87
CA LYS A 205 -22.37 -13.50 -2.63
C LYS A 205 -20.89 -13.39 -2.97
N ASN A 206 -20.02 -13.95 -2.12
CA ASN A 206 -18.54 -13.95 -2.23
C ASN A 206 -17.79 -12.68 -1.80
N LYS A 207 -18.47 -11.62 -1.34
CA LYS A 207 -17.79 -10.50 -0.68
C LYS A 207 -17.83 -10.65 0.84
N ALA A 208 -16.75 -10.27 1.51
CA ALA A 208 -16.70 -10.25 2.97
C ALA A 208 -17.78 -9.32 3.53
N ILE A 209 -18.41 -9.73 4.62
CA ILE A 209 -19.44 -8.91 5.26
C ILE A 209 -18.72 -7.81 6.06
N PRO A 210 -19.10 -6.54 5.94
CA PRO A 210 -18.50 -5.47 6.74
C PRO A 210 -18.94 -5.57 8.21
N CYS A 211 -17.99 -5.36 9.11
CA CYS A 211 -18.20 -5.31 10.54
C CYS A 211 -19.23 -4.22 10.90
N PRO A 212 -20.22 -4.50 11.77
CA PRO A 212 -21.24 -3.51 12.12
C PRO A 212 -20.67 -2.29 12.86
N LYS A 213 -19.54 -2.43 13.57
CA LYS A 213 -18.90 -1.38 14.37
C LYS A 213 -17.97 -0.47 13.56
N CYS A 214 -17.06 -1.06 12.77
CA CYS A 214 -16.01 -0.31 12.05
C CYS A 214 -16.10 -0.40 10.52
N ASN A 215 -17.09 -1.14 9.99
CA ASN A 215 -17.30 -1.38 8.56
C ASN A 215 -16.13 -2.05 7.83
N TYR A 216 -15.14 -2.56 8.57
CA TYR A 216 -14.03 -3.34 8.04
C TYR A 216 -14.45 -4.77 7.70
N GLU A 217 -13.82 -5.38 6.70
CA GLU A 217 -14.14 -6.74 6.25
C GLU A 217 -13.99 -7.75 7.39
N THR A 218 -15.02 -8.58 7.60
CA THR A 218 -14.94 -9.69 8.56
C THR A 218 -14.45 -10.95 7.89
N SER A 219 -13.55 -11.69 8.55
CA SER A 219 -13.16 -13.04 8.18
C SER A 219 -14.06 -14.07 8.85
N VAL A 220 -14.15 -15.26 8.26
CA VAL A 220 -14.86 -16.39 8.88
C VAL A 220 -14.01 -16.90 10.04
N THR A 221 -14.61 -17.04 11.22
CA THR A 221 -13.89 -17.41 12.45
C THR A 221 -13.19 -18.77 12.35
N LYS A 222 -13.71 -19.69 11.54
CA LYS A 222 -13.12 -21.01 11.29
C LYS A 222 -11.88 -20.99 10.41
N ASP A 223 -11.75 -19.98 9.55
CA ASP A 223 -10.63 -19.87 8.60
C ASP A 223 -9.42 -19.17 9.22
N LEU A 224 -9.60 -18.58 10.42
CA LEU A 224 -8.50 -18.09 11.24
C LEU A 224 -7.81 -19.28 11.89
N SER A 225 -6.56 -19.54 11.49
CA SER A 225 -5.68 -20.56 12.07
C SER A 225 -5.28 -20.17 13.50
N MET A 226 -6.19 -20.39 14.44
CA MET A 226 -5.96 -20.11 15.85
C MET A 226 -5.12 -21.23 16.45
N SER A 227 -3.80 -21.04 16.47
CA SER A 227 -2.91 -21.89 17.26
C SER A 227 -3.18 -21.62 18.75
N THR A 228 -3.64 -22.64 19.48
CA THR A 228 -3.75 -22.62 20.96
C THR A 228 -2.40 -22.68 21.65
N ARG A 229 -1.30 -22.85 20.91
CA ARG A 229 0.07 -22.78 21.42
C ARG A 229 0.61 -21.38 21.20
N SER A 230 0.48 -20.52 22.21
CA SER A 230 1.12 -19.21 22.23
C SER A 230 2.62 -19.36 22.45
N HIS A 231 3.42 -19.30 21.38
CA HIS A 231 4.86 -19.07 21.53
C HIS A 231 5.08 -17.56 21.65
N ARG A 232 5.38 -17.08 22.87
CA ARG A 232 5.85 -15.72 23.07
C ARG A 232 7.28 -15.64 22.55
N PHE A 233 7.46 -15.07 21.37
CA PHE A 233 8.78 -14.69 20.88
C PHE A 233 9.20 -13.40 21.58
N GLY A 234 9.62 -13.53 22.84
CA GLY A 234 10.38 -12.49 23.53
C GLY A 234 11.85 -12.86 23.49
N ARG A 235 12.74 -11.86 23.39
CA ARG A 235 14.17 -12.05 23.67
C ARG A 235 14.26 -12.66 25.07
N GLN A 236 14.56 -13.96 25.16
CA GLN A 236 14.79 -14.60 26.45
C GLN A 236 16.00 -13.92 27.09
N ALA A 237 15.75 -13.08 28.09
CA ALA A 237 16.75 -12.71 29.05
C ALA A 237 17.15 -13.99 29.78
N GLN A 238 18.41 -14.37 29.64
CA GLN A 238 19.08 -15.37 30.47
C GLN A 238 19.08 -14.86 31.92
N TYR A 239 18.08 -15.24 32.70
CA TYR A 239 18.14 -15.20 34.16
C TYR A 239 17.45 -16.47 34.67
N GLY A 240 18.26 -17.52 34.83
CA GLY A 240 17.88 -18.72 35.56
C GLY A 240 18.04 -18.45 37.04
N ASP A 241 16.95 -18.02 37.67
CA ASP A 241 16.76 -18.06 39.11
C ASP A 241 15.99 -19.36 39.41
N TYR A 242 16.67 -20.34 39.99
CA TYR A 242 16.07 -21.53 40.58
C TYR A 242 16.66 -21.70 41.97
N ASP A 243 15.85 -21.39 42.98
CA ASP A 243 16.07 -21.74 44.38
C ASP A 243 15.20 -22.94 44.76
N SER A 244 15.69 -23.72 45.73
CA SER A 244 15.08 -24.86 46.45
C SER A 244 14.87 -26.17 45.68
N ASP A 245 15.23 -27.36 46.16
CA ASP A 245 15.89 -27.87 47.37
C ASP A 245 16.33 -29.31 47.03
N GLU A 246 17.59 -29.72 47.24
CA GLU A 246 17.88 -31.12 47.65
C GLU A 246 19.33 -31.29 48.13
N GLU A 247 19.51 -32.29 48.99
CA GLU A 247 20.55 -32.50 50.00
C GLU A 247 21.99 -32.74 49.52
N GLY A 248 22.95 -32.36 50.37
CA GLY A 248 24.08 -33.24 50.69
C GLY A 248 25.48 -32.83 50.23
N ALA A 249 26.37 -32.72 51.23
CA ALA A 249 27.81 -33.01 51.18
C ALA A 249 28.78 -31.98 50.54
N GLY A 250 29.31 -31.10 51.40
CA GLY A 250 30.73 -31.13 51.77
C GLY A 250 31.79 -30.64 50.77
N GLY A 251 32.54 -29.62 51.18
CA GLY A 251 34.01 -29.64 51.01
C GLY A 251 34.66 -28.52 50.20
N TYR A 252 35.28 -27.61 50.94
CA TYR A 252 36.68 -27.18 50.78
C TYR A 252 37.11 -26.21 49.65
N GLY A 253 37.55 -25.02 50.09
CA GLY A 253 38.70 -24.25 49.57
C GLY A 253 38.55 -23.60 48.19
N GLY A 254 38.86 -22.32 47.96
CA GLY A 254 39.82 -21.43 48.60
C GLY A 254 40.62 -20.74 47.48
N TYR A 255 40.91 -19.44 47.66
CA TYR A 255 41.77 -18.57 46.84
C TYR A 255 41.23 -18.19 45.45
N GLY A 256 41.11 -16.92 45.05
CA GLY A 256 41.82 -15.71 45.46
C GLY A 256 43.02 -15.47 44.56
N GLY A 257 42.91 -14.52 43.61
CA GLY A 257 44.05 -13.70 43.21
C GLY A 257 44.36 -13.51 41.72
N TYR A 258 44.15 -12.26 41.26
CA TYR A 258 45.09 -11.36 40.55
C TYR A 258 45.89 -11.79 39.29
N GLY A 259 45.99 -10.83 38.35
CA GLY A 259 47.14 -10.60 37.45
C GLY A 259 46.98 -11.14 36.02
N ALA A 260 46.71 -10.34 34.99
CA ALA A 260 47.57 -9.37 34.28
C ALA A 260 48.69 -9.98 33.38
N TYR A 261 48.42 -9.92 32.07
CA TYR A 261 49.29 -9.54 30.93
C TYR A 261 50.58 -10.32 30.53
N TYR A 262 50.68 -10.50 29.20
CA TYR A 262 51.84 -10.70 28.28
C TYR A 262 52.30 -12.13 27.90
N GLY A 263 52.30 -12.41 26.59
CA GLY A 263 53.46 -13.05 25.93
C GLY A 263 53.22 -14.17 24.88
N SER A 264 53.13 -13.78 23.60
CA SER A 264 53.84 -14.31 22.40
C SER A 264 53.88 -15.82 22.02
N GLY A 265 53.71 -16.11 20.72
CA GLY A 265 54.30 -17.26 19.98
C GLY A 265 53.33 -17.99 19.03
N THR A 266 53.20 -17.62 17.74
CA THR A 266 53.93 -18.09 16.51
C THR A 266 53.32 -19.29 15.74
N ASN A 267 53.16 -19.07 14.41
CA ASN A 267 53.08 -20.01 13.26
C ASN A 267 51.80 -20.85 13.04
N ALA A 268 51.28 -21.08 11.82
CA ALA A 268 51.74 -20.81 10.45
C ALA A 268 50.60 -21.01 9.40
N ASN A 269 50.70 -20.30 8.25
CA ASN A 269 50.28 -20.59 6.86
C ASN A 269 48.79 -20.89 6.57
N ASN A 270 48.14 -20.57 5.44
CA ASN A 270 48.31 -19.86 4.15
C ASN A 270 46.87 -20.03 3.52
N ASP A 271 46.27 -19.17 2.70
CA ASP A 271 46.61 -18.83 1.32
C ASP A 271 45.71 -17.65 0.86
N ASP A 272 46.25 -16.96 -0.13
CA ASP A 272 45.91 -15.70 -0.77
C ASP A 272 44.60 -15.70 -1.61
N ASP A 273 44.08 -14.49 -1.89
CA ASP A 273 43.90 -13.97 -3.25
C ASP A 273 43.08 -12.65 -3.22
N GLU A 274 43.79 -11.53 -3.22
CA GLU A 274 43.32 -10.24 -3.73
C GLU A 274 43.77 -10.17 -5.19
N ASP A 275 42.87 -9.87 -6.12
CA ASP A 275 43.22 -9.14 -7.34
C ASP A 275 41.98 -8.48 -7.97
N ASP A 276 42.28 -7.33 -8.56
CA ASP A 276 41.46 -6.18 -8.92
C ASP A 276 41.08 -6.19 -10.41
N GLU A 277 40.14 -5.30 -10.78
CA GLU A 277 39.83 -4.82 -12.14
C GLU A 277 39.15 -5.76 -13.17
N ASP A 278 37.93 -5.43 -13.61
CA ASP A 278 37.72 -4.89 -14.97
C ASP A 278 36.28 -4.41 -15.27
N ASP A 279 36.26 -3.42 -16.14
CA ASP A 279 35.23 -2.48 -16.57
C ASP A 279 34.49 -3.00 -17.83
N GLU A 280 33.15 -3.10 -17.83
CA GLU A 280 32.38 -3.20 -19.09
C GLU A 280 31.04 -2.43 -19.01
N ASP A 281 31.13 -1.21 -19.53
CA ASP A 281 30.06 -0.33 -19.99
C ASP A 281 29.21 -1.03 -21.08
N TYR A 282 27.90 -1.13 -20.86
CA TYR A 282 26.94 -1.47 -21.91
C TYR A 282 26.07 -0.23 -22.19
N ASP A 283 26.56 0.60 -23.12
CA ASP A 283 25.78 1.56 -23.89
C ASP A 283 24.73 0.78 -24.71
N GLU A 284 23.45 1.00 -24.43
CA GLU A 284 22.36 0.54 -25.30
C GLU A 284 21.79 1.78 -26.00
N ASP A 285 22.24 1.93 -27.25
CA ASP A 285 21.90 3.01 -28.18
C ASP A 285 20.40 3.15 -28.42
N ASP A 286 20.05 4.42 -28.57
CA ASP A 286 18.83 5.05 -29.04
C ASP A 286 18.53 4.60 -30.49
N ASP A 287 17.33 4.07 -30.75
CA ASP A 287 16.74 4.07 -32.09
C ASP A 287 15.29 4.55 -31.99
N ASP A 288 15.16 5.83 -32.31
CA ASP A 288 13.95 6.52 -32.77
C ASP A 288 13.33 5.75 -33.94
N ASP A 289 12.00 5.56 -33.91
CA ASP A 289 11.23 5.61 -35.16
C ASP A 289 9.84 6.21 -34.86
N ASP A 290 9.71 7.45 -35.33
CA ASP A 290 8.51 8.26 -35.43
C ASP A 290 7.48 7.59 -36.34
N GLU A 291 6.22 7.51 -35.89
CA GLU A 291 5.10 7.58 -36.84
C GLU A 291 4.11 8.68 -36.41
N GLU A 292 4.16 9.75 -37.20
CA GLU A 292 3.23 10.86 -37.29
C GLU A 292 1.84 10.36 -37.70
N ASP A 293 0.78 10.81 -37.02
CA ASP A 293 -0.59 10.72 -37.56
C ASP A 293 -1.24 12.11 -37.43
N GLU A 294 -1.13 12.87 -38.53
CA GLU A 294 -1.83 14.13 -38.74
C GLU A 294 -3.34 13.88 -38.89
N SER A 295 -4.14 14.52 -38.03
CA SER A 295 -5.58 14.63 -38.24
C SER A 295 -5.96 16.11 -38.36
N GLU A 296 -5.91 16.61 -39.60
CA GLU A 296 -6.67 17.78 -40.01
C GLU A 296 -8.11 17.35 -40.35
N GLU A 297 -9.08 17.74 -39.52
CA GLU A 297 -10.49 17.75 -39.93
C GLU A 297 -10.92 19.19 -40.23
N SER A 298 -11.23 19.45 -41.50
CA SER A 298 -11.94 20.63 -41.96
C SER A 298 -13.41 20.28 -42.22
N ASP A 299 -14.29 20.87 -41.42
CA ASP A 299 -15.73 20.96 -41.66
C ASP A 299 -16.04 21.78 -42.94
N ALA A 300 -16.93 21.28 -43.81
CA ALA A 300 -17.82 22.11 -44.63
C ALA A 300 -18.96 21.29 -45.29
N GLU A 301 -20.11 21.93 -45.36
CA GLU A 301 -21.47 21.42 -45.62
C GLU A 301 -21.80 21.07 -47.08
N SER A 302 -22.89 20.32 -47.32
CA SER A 302 -24.13 20.84 -47.96
C SER A 302 -25.06 19.75 -48.53
N ASP A 303 -26.36 20.10 -48.48
CA ASP A 303 -27.59 19.42 -48.92
C ASP A 303 -27.59 18.74 -50.31
N ALA A 304 -28.40 17.67 -50.46
CA ALA A 304 -29.57 17.71 -51.35
C ALA A 304 -30.38 16.39 -51.37
N ASN A 305 -31.68 16.60 -51.44
CA ASN A 305 -32.83 15.71 -51.45
C ASN A 305 -33.04 14.95 -52.78
N SER A 306 -33.53 13.70 -52.75
CA SER A 306 -34.48 13.19 -53.75
C SER A 306 -35.25 11.95 -53.27
N GLN A 307 -36.58 12.03 -53.47
CA GLN A 307 -37.66 11.03 -53.38
C GLN A 307 -37.40 9.84 -54.34
N ASP A 308 -38.09 8.70 -54.43
CA ASP A 308 -39.42 8.22 -54.01
C ASP A 308 -39.50 6.68 -54.31
N ALA A 309 -40.63 6.05 -53.90
CA ALA A 309 -41.23 4.78 -54.38
C ALA A 309 -40.70 3.42 -53.86
N ASP A 310 -41.49 2.34 -53.73
CA ASP A 310 -42.90 2.02 -53.44
C ASP A 310 -42.96 0.46 -53.46
N LYS A 311 -43.99 -0.15 -52.85
CA LYS A 311 -44.42 -1.57 -52.84
C LYS A 311 -43.75 -2.47 -51.77
N GLY A 312 -44.42 -3.04 -50.77
CA GLY A 312 -45.85 -3.34 -50.57
C GLY A 312 -46.17 -4.78 -50.96
N VAL A 313 -46.18 -5.71 -49.99
CA VAL A 313 -46.99 -6.95 -50.01
C VAL A 313 -47.33 -7.36 -48.57
N ASP A 314 -48.63 -7.32 -48.26
CA ASP A 314 -49.30 -7.91 -47.10
C ASP A 314 -49.49 -9.43 -47.28
N GLU A 315 -49.49 -10.21 -46.19
CA GLU A 315 -50.71 -10.87 -45.66
C GLU A 315 -50.46 -12.02 -44.65
N LYS A 316 -51.21 -11.92 -43.54
CA LYS A 316 -51.92 -12.97 -42.74
C LYS A 316 -51.11 -14.07 -42.01
N SER A 317 -51.15 -14.19 -40.67
CA SER A 317 -52.26 -14.42 -39.69
C SER A 317 -52.49 -15.91 -39.36
N SER A 318 -52.17 -16.31 -38.12
CA SER A 318 -53.02 -17.09 -37.18
C SER A 318 -52.14 -17.55 -35.97
N LYS A 319 -52.40 -17.15 -34.71
CA LYS A 319 -53.29 -17.81 -33.72
C LYS A 319 -53.09 -19.35 -33.68
N ALA A 320 -52.94 -20.07 -32.58
CA ALA A 320 -53.24 -19.83 -31.17
C ALA A 320 -52.51 -20.85 -30.26
N SER A 321 -52.52 -20.54 -28.97
CA SER A 321 -52.39 -21.41 -27.78
C SER A 321 -52.87 -22.87 -27.94
N THR A 322 -52.34 -23.83 -27.15
CA THR A 322 -52.84 -24.24 -25.81
C THR A 322 -52.25 -25.60 -25.38
N SER A 323 -51.82 -25.67 -24.11
CA SER A 323 -51.92 -26.79 -23.14
C SER A 323 -51.37 -28.20 -23.40
N LYS A 324 -50.60 -28.65 -22.39
CA LYS A 324 -50.69 -29.95 -21.67
C LYS A 324 -50.56 -31.25 -22.48
N ASN A 325 -49.43 -31.92 -22.28
CA ASN A 325 -49.35 -33.09 -21.38
C ASN A 325 -47.92 -33.25 -20.87
#